data_AF-A0A543FZJ4-F1
#
_entry.id   AF-A0A543FZJ4-F1
#
_cell.length_a   1.000
_cell.length_b   1.000
_cell.length_c   1.000
_cell.angle_alpha   90.00
_cell.angle_beta   90.00
_cell.angle_gamma   90.00
#
_symmetry.space_group_name_H-M   'P 1'
#
loop_
_entity.id
_entity.type
_entity.pdbx_description
1 polymer ?
#
loop_
_entity_poly.entity_id
_entity_poly.type
_entity_poly.pdbx_seq_one_letter_code
_entity_poly.pdbx_strand_id
1 'polypeptide(L)'
;MSLELSIPFETEEGYQYLVSFREVTPNQNNYGIPLIDVSIVLMSLNIESNSFKTLHKFIKIILDYLLNNDVIIYYYCDVVPVKTRKNRKIKLTPQEFRFKLFSTMFTKRNSEEFYLQEIILNDYEENNHYISLISKIINKEKVELIKSDIEKMNK
;
A
#
# COMPACT_ATOMS: atom_id res chain seq x y z
N MET A 1 1.37 15.86 16.70
CA MET A 1 0.45 14.71 16.85
C MET A 1 1.24 13.46 16.48
N SER A 2 0.93 12.31 17.08
CA SER A 2 1.55 11.05 16.67
C SER A 2 1.16 10.75 15.22
N LEU A 3 2.13 10.37 14.40
CA LEU A 3 1.88 9.84 13.05
C LEU A 3 1.46 8.36 13.12
N GLU A 4 1.73 7.69 14.23
CA GLU A 4 1.26 6.33 14.43
C GLU A 4 -0.24 6.29 14.68
N LEU A 5 -0.93 5.46 13.91
CA LEU A 5 -2.38 5.31 13.98
C LEU A 5 -2.77 3.85 13.70
N SER A 6 -3.73 3.33 14.44
CA SER A 6 -4.30 2.00 14.20
C SER A 6 -5.82 2.11 14.15
N ILE A 7 -6.40 1.78 13.00
CA ILE A 7 -7.82 1.88 12.74
C ILE A 7 -8.39 0.47 12.62
N PRO A 8 -9.05 -0.05 13.68
CA PRO A 8 -9.84 -1.26 13.55
C PRO A 8 -11.07 -0.95 12.71
N PHE A 9 -11.46 -1.86 11.84
CA PHE A 9 -12.76 -1.77 11.20
C PHE A 9 -13.34 -3.14 10.87
N GLU A 10 -14.66 -3.21 10.96
CA GLU A 10 -15.44 -4.36 10.53
C GLU A 10 -16.02 -4.10 9.14
N THR A 11 -16.02 -5.13 8.31
CA THR A 11 -16.59 -5.12 6.96
C THR A 11 -18.07 -5.50 6.99
N GLU A 12 -18.82 -5.22 5.92
CA GLU A 12 -20.23 -5.67 5.83
C GLU A 12 -20.35 -7.21 5.81
N GLU A 13 -19.28 -7.90 5.40
CA GLU A 13 -19.16 -9.36 5.42
C GLU A 13 -18.81 -9.94 6.80
N GLY A 14 -18.60 -9.09 7.82
CA GLY A 14 -18.26 -9.49 9.19
C GLY A 14 -16.77 -9.78 9.41
N TYR A 15 -15.88 -9.41 8.48
CA TYR A 15 -14.44 -9.55 8.68
C TYR A 15 -13.90 -8.38 9.50
N GLN A 16 -12.97 -8.68 10.39
CA GLN A 16 -12.30 -7.68 11.21
C GLN A 16 -10.90 -7.43 10.66
N TYR A 17 -10.59 -6.17 10.43
CA TYR A 17 -9.29 -5.72 9.95
C TYR A 17 -8.71 -4.67 10.88
N LEU A 18 -7.38 -4.60 10.92
CA LEU A 18 -6.62 -3.51 11.50
C LEU A 18 -5.78 -2.86 10.41
N VAL A 19 -6.01 -1.57 10.15
CA VAL A 19 -5.13 -0.76 9.29
C VAL A 19 -4.22 0.05 10.19
N SER A 20 -2.93 -0.24 10.14
CA SER A 20 -1.93 0.42 10.98
C SER A 20 -0.93 1.22 10.16
N PHE A 21 -0.68 2.44 10.63
CA PHE A 21 0.28 3.40 10.11
C PHE A 21 1.43 3.49 11.11
N ARG A 22 2.65 3.28 10.64
CA ARG A 22 3.86 3.33 11.49
C ARG A 22 4.93 4.14 10.81
N GLU A 23 5.57 5.01 11.56
CA GLU A 23 6.70 5.76 11.02
C GLU A 23 7.88 4.81 10.77
N VAL A 24 8.46 4.92 9.59
CA VAL A 24 9.67 4.22 9.21
C VAL A 24 10.78 5.25 9.15
N THR A 25 11.76 5.12 10.04
CA THR A 25 12.96 5.95 9.97
C THR A 25 13.92 5.32 8.96
N PRO A 26 14.19 5.97 7.82
CA PRO A 26 15.18 5.44 6.88
C PRO A 26 16.55 5.47 7.55
N ASN A 27 17.28 4.35 7.48
CA ASN A 27 18.59 4.24 8.14
C ASN A 27 19.65 5.21 7.59
N GLN A 28 19.46 5.75 6.38
CA GLN A 28 20.52 6.44 5.64
C GLN A 28 20.14 7.84 5.14
N ASN A 29 18.87 8.10 4.80
CA ASN A 29 18.47 9.35 4.14
C ASN A 29 17.32 10.05 4.89
N ASN A 30 17.51 11.33 5.19
CA ASN A 30 16.43 12.20 5.64
C ASN A 30 15.81 12.91 4.43
N TYR A 31 14.59 12.52 4.07
CA TYR A 31 13.86 13.07 2.92
C TYR A 31 13.12 14.38 3.22
N GLY A 32 13.23 14.91 4.45
CA GLY A 32 12.51 16.12 4.87
C GLY A 32 10.99 15.93 4.85
N ILE A 33 10.53 14.68 4.95
CA ILE A 33 9.13 14.27 5.07
C ILE A 33 9.09 12.88 5.74
N PRO A 34 8.17 12.63 6.68
CA PRO A 34 8.04 11.31 7.29
C PRO A 34 7.61 10.25 6.27
N LEU A 35 8.23 9.07 6.37
CA LEU A 35 7.84 7.88 5.63
C LEU A 35 7.01 6.98 6.55
N ILE A 36 5.84 6.56 6.10
CA ILE A 36 4.87 5.82 6.90
C ILE A 36 4.59 4.48 6.25
N ASP A 37 4.93 3.38 6.91
CA ASP A 37 4.48 2.04 6.52
C ASP A 37 2.99 1.88 6.80
N VAL A 38 2.28 1.32 5.82
CA VAL A 38 0.88 0.92 5.98
C VAL A 38 0.76 -0.58 5.92
N SER A 39 0.23 -1.14 7.01
CA SER A 39 -0.07 -2.56 7.13
C SER A 39 -1.58 -2.78 7.26
N ILE A 40 -2.12 -3.71 6.47
CA ILE A 40 -3.53 -4.13 6.52
C ILE A 40 -3.58 -5.56 7.01
N VAL A 41 -3.98 -5.75 8.27
CA VAL A 41 -3.95 -7.05 8.94
C VAL A 41 -5.37 -7.59 9.08
N LEU A 42 -5.60 -8.81 8.60
CA LEU A 42 -6.82 -9.56 8.87
C LEU A 42 -6.76 -10.12 10.30
N MET A 43 -7.75 -9.78 11.10
CA MET A 43 -7.89 -10.27 12.49
C MET A 43 -8.78 -11.52 12.58
N SER A 44 -9.60 -11.79 11.56
CA SER A 44 -10.47 -12.96 11.50
C SER A 44 -9.72 -14.22 11.04
N LEU A 45 -10.08 -15.38 11.60
CA LEU A 45 -9.44 -16.67 11.29
C LEU A 45 -9.68 -17.16 9.85
N ASN A 46 -10.82 -16.80 9.24
CA ASN A 46 -11.19 -17.25 7.91
C ASN A 46 -11.86 -16.12 7.13
N ILE A 47 -11.50 -16.02 5.85
CA ILE A 47 -12.13 -15.12 4.87
C ILE A 47 -12.48 -15.90 3.60
N GLU A 48 -13.66 -15.64 3.05
CA GLU A 48 -14.04 -16.10 1.71
C GLU A 48 -13.59 -15.10 0.65
N SER A 49 -14.17 -13.88 0.67
CA SER A 49 -13.86 -12.83 -0.30
C SER A 49 -14.25 -11.44 0.23
N ASN A 50 -13.48 -10.42 -0.12
CA ASN A 50 -13.83 -9.02 0.14
C ASN A 50 -14.69 -8.46 -0.99
N SER A 51 -15.77 -7.77 -0.65
CA SER A 51 -16.52 -6.98 -1.63
C SER A 51 -15.74 -5.75 -2.08
N PHE A 52 -16.20 -5.19 -3.20
CA PHE A 52 -15.69 -3.94 -3.72
C PHE A 52 -15.85 -2.77 -2.73
N LYS A 53 -16.92 -2.76 -1.91
CA LYS A 53 -17.12 -1.76 -0.86
C LYS A 53 -16.02 -1.83 0.21
N THR A 54 -15.68 -3.05 0.63
CA THR A 54 -14.60 -3.29 1.59
C THR A 54 -13.25 -2.82 1.03
N LEU A 55 -12.96 -3.15 -0.24
CA LEU A 55 -11.76 -2.65 -0.92
C LEU A 55 -11.70 -1.12 -0.98
N HIS A 56 -12.84 -0.48 -1.26
CA HIS A 56 -12.94 0.98 -1.23
C HIS A 56 -12.71 1.57 0.15
N LYS A 57 -13.14 0.88 1.22
CA LYS A 57 -12.95 1.35 2.61
C LYS A 57 -11.48 1.42 2.97
N PHE A 58 -10.65 0.44 2.56
CA PHE A 58 -9.19 0.52 2.74
C PHE A 58 -8.58 1.77 2.09
N ILE A 59 -8.93 2.03 0.82
CA ILE A 59 -8.43 3.22 0.12
C ILE A 59 -8.90 4.50 0.80
N LYS A 60 -10.15 4.54 1.28
CA LYS A 60 -10.67 5.70 2.01
C LYS A 60 -9.82 6.00 3.25
N ILE A 61 -9.55 4.97 4.06
CA ILE A 61 -8.75 5.11 5.29
C ILE A 61 -7.37 5.70 4.99
N ILE A 62 -6.72 5.22 3.93
CA ILE A 62 -5.40 5.69 3.47
C ILE A 62 -5.46 7.15 3.00
N LEU A 63 -6.46 7.51 2.19
CA LEU A 63 -6.64 8.88 1.70
C LEU A 63 -6.98 9.85 2.84
N ASP A 64 -7.88 9.46 3.75
CA ASP A 64 -8.24 10.28 4.91
C ASP A 64 -7.00 10.52 5.81
N TYR A 65 -6.13 9.53 5.95
CA TYR A 65 -4.85 9.69 6.65
C TYR A 65 -3.92 10.67 5.93
N LEU A 66 -3.78 10.56 4.60
CA LEU A 66 -2.97 11.50 3.80
C LEU A 66 -3.55 12.92 3.78
N LEU A 67 -4.86 13.11 3.86
CA LEU A 67 -5.45 14.45 3.94
C LEU A 67 -4.99 15.18 5.21
N ASN A 68 -5.00 14.46 6.33
CA ASN A 68 -4.70 15.02 7.65
C ASN A 68 -3.20 15.12 7.97
N ASN A 69 -2.33 14.42 7.21
CA ASN A 69 -0.91 14.34 7.50
C ASN A 69 -0.06 14.62 6.25
N ASP A 70 0.96 15.46 6.38
CA ASP A 70 1.92 15.71 5.29
C ASP A 70 3.06 14.68 5.32
N VAL A 71 2.83 13.53 4.68
CA VAL A 71 3.69 12.34 4.76
C VAL A 71 3.76 11.59 3.42
N ILE A 72 4.71 10.67 3.30
CA ILE A 72 4.75 9.67 2.22
C ILE A 72 4.38 8.32 2.81
N ILE A 73 3.37 7.66 2.25
CA ILE A 73 3.03 6.28 2.58
C ILE A 73 3.88 5.33 1.75
N TYR A 74 4.49 4.37 2.41
CA TYR A 74 5.12 3.19 1.86
C TYR A 74 4.17 2.01 2.05
N TYR A 75 3.77 1.36 0.96
CA TYR A 75 2.92 0.18 0.99
C TYR A 75 3.59 -0.98 0.27
N TYR A 76 4.02 -1.97 1.05
CA TYR A 76 4.57 -3.23 0.55
C TYR A 76 3.49 -4.31 0.53
N CYS A 77 3.24 -4.90 -0.64
CA CYS A 77 2.27 -5.99 -0.74
C CYS A 77 2.87 -7.29 -0.16
N ASP A 78 2.11 -8.03 0.65
CA ASP A 78 2.54 -9.33 1.14
C ASP A 78 2.48 -10.45 0.07
N VAL A 79 3.16 -11.56 0.35
CA VAL A 79 3.21 -12.77 -0.48
C VAL A 79 2.18 -13.82 -0.07
N VAL A 80 1.30 -13.54 0.89
CA VAL A 80 0.35 -14.51 1.44
C VAL A 80 -0.57 -15.01 0.31
N PRO A 81 -0.81 -16.32 0.14
CA PRO A 81 -1.62 -16.84 -0.95
C PRO A 81 -3.00 -16.18 -1.05
N VAL A 82 -3.41 -15.84 -2.28
CA VAL A 82 -4.74 -15.31 -2.59
C VAL A 82 -5.58 -16.36 -3.29
N LYS A 83 -6.85 -16.51 -2.88
CA LYS A 83 -7.82 -17.31 -3.62
C LYS A 83 -8.17 -16.59 -4.92
N THR A 84 -7.73 -17.13 -6.05
CA THR A 84 -8.07 -16.63 -7.38
C THR A 84 -8.87 -17.66 -8.16
N ARG A 85 -9.63 -17.20 -9.17
CA ARG A 85 -10.40 -18.10 -10.05
C ARG A 85 -9.41 -19.01 -10.80
N LYS A 86 -9.64 -20.33 -10.75
CA LYS A 86 -8.78 -21.35 -11.38
C LYS A 86 -8.55 -21.10 -12.88
N ASN A 87 -9.54 -20.54 -13.58
CA ASN A 87 -9.52 -20.36 -15.04
C ASN A 87 -8.99 -18.97 -15.47
N ARG A 88 -8.28 -18.25 -14.59
CA ARG A 88 -7.71 -16.94 -14.95
C ARG A 88 -6.60 -17.13 -15.98
N LYS A 89 -6.74 -16.49 -17.15
CA LYS A 89 -5.78 -16.56 -18.25
C LYS A 89 -4.38 -16.06 -17.87
N ILE A 90 -4.32 -14.99 -17.06
CA ILE A 90 -3.07 -14.40 -16.57
C ILE A 90 -2.83 -14.93 -15.15
N LYS A 91 -1.73 -15.65 -14.97
CA LYS A 91 -1.25 -16.05 -13.65
C LYS A 91 -0.40 -14.91 -13.09
N LEU A 92 -0.88 -14.29 -12.02
CA LEU A 92 -0.16 -13.26 -11.26
C LEU A 92 0.30 -13.90 -9.95
N THR A 93 1.42 -13.46 -9.42
CA THR A 93 1.78 -13.79 -8.03
C THR A 93 0.77 -13.14 -7.08
N PRO A 94 0.60 -13.65 -5.85
CA PRO A 94 -0.27 -13.01 -4.86
C PRO A 94 0.07 -11.53 -4.63
N GLN A 95 1.37 -11.23 -4.58
CA GLN A 95 1.88 -9.88 -4.40
C GLN A 95 1.55 -8.98 -5.60
N GLU A 96 1.83 -9.42 -6.83
CA GLU A 96 1.51 -8.68 -8.05
C GLU A 96 -0.01 -8.43 -8.18
N PHE A 97 -0.83 -9.41 -7.78
CA PHE A 97 -2.28 -9.25 -7.77
C PHE A 97 -2.73 -8.16 -6.81
N ARG A 98 -2.23 -8.17 -5.55
CA ARG A 98 -2.55 -7.14 -4.55
C ARG A 98 -2.11 -5.77 -5.00
N PHE A 99 -0.91 -5.67 -5.56
CA PHE A 99 -0.34 -4.43 -6.09
C PHE A 99 -1.23 -3.82 -7.17
N LYS A 100 -1.55 -4.59 -8.22
CA LYS A 100 -2.43 -4.12 -9.31
C LYS A 100 -3.83 -3.77 -8.80
N LEU A 101 -4.37 -4.56 -7.87
CA LEU A 101 -5.66 -4.29 -7.26
C LEU A 101 -5.64 -2.94 -6.53
N PHE A 102 -4.64 -2.74 -5.67
CA PHE A 102 -4.47 -1.53 -4.90
C PHE A 102 -4.34 -0.30 -5.80
N SER A 103 -3.42 -0.31 -6.76
CA SER A 103 -3.20 0.79 -7.69
C SER A 103 -4.45 1.11 -8.51
N THR A 104 -5.16 0.08 -8.99
CA THR A 104 -6.41 0.28 -9.73
C THR A 104 -7.48 0.93 -8.85
N MET A 105 -7.62 0.49 -7.59
CA MET A 105 -8.59 1.04 -6.65
C MET A 105 -8.25 2.46 -6.24
N PHE A 106 -6.96 2.76 -6.07
CA PHE A 106 -6.45 4.09 -5.80
C PHE A 106 -6.77 5.03 -6.97
N THR A 107 -6.30 4.72 -8.18
CA THR A 107 -6.50 5.56 -9.38
C THR A 107 -7.98 5.82 -9.69
N LYS A 108 -8.86 4.85 -9.45
CA LYS A 108 -10.32 5.05 -9.63
C LYS A 108 -10.94 6.04 -8.64
N ARG A 109 -10.35 6.19 -7.46
CA ARG A 109 -10.87 7.03 -6.37
C ARG A 109 -10.10 8.35 -6.25
N ASN A 110 -8.88 8.37 -6.77
CA ASN A 110 -7.94 9.47 -6.60
C ASN A 110 -8.48 10.74 -7.26
N SER A 111 -8.40 11.86 -6.53
CA SER A 111 -8.48 13.19 -7.12
C SER A 111 -7.08 13.59 -7.62
N GLU A 112 -6.98 14.67 -8.40
CA GLU A 112 -5.70 15.23 -8.86
C GLU A 112 -4.77 15.68 -7.70
N GLU A 113 -5.20 15.53 -6.45
CA GLU A 113 -4.52 15.95 -5.22
C GLU A 113 -3.44 14.97 -4.73
N PHE A 114 -3.48 13.68 -5.13
CA PHE A 114 -2.51 12.69 -4.68
C PHE A 114 -1.70 12.10 -5.82
N TYR A 115 -0.46 11.74 -5.49
CA TYR A 115 0.48 11.08 -6.35
C TYR A 115 0.70 9.65 -5.86
N LEU A 116 0.50 8.69 -6.76
CA LEU A 116 0.85 7.28 -6.58
C LEU A 116 2.04 6.97 -7.47
N GLN A 117 3.14 6.51 -6.87
CA GLN A 117 4.29 6.02 -7.58
C GLN A 117 4.47 4.53 -7.32
N GLU A 118 4.51 3.78 -8.41
CA GLU A 118 4.71 2.34 -8.44
C GLU A 118 6.20 2.00 -8.54
N ILE A 119 6.65 1.02 -7.76
CA ILE A 119 8.03 0.50 -7.79
C ILE A 119 7.96 -1.03 -7.88
N ILE A 120 8.72 -1.59 -8.83
CA ILE A 120 8.89 -3.02 -9.00
C ILE A 120 10.39 -3.31 -8.93
N LEU A 121 10.81 -4.00 -7.88
CA LEU A 121 12.20 -4.43 -7.72
C LEU A 121 12.30 -5.87 -8.18
N ASN A 122 13.16 -6.14 -9.16
CA ASN A 122 13.37 -7.50 -9.62
C ASN A 122 14.39 -8.16 -8.69
N ASP A 123 13.95 -9.19 -7.98
CA ASP A 123 14.83 -10.12 -7.27
C ASP A 123 14.87 -11.43 -8.08
N TYR A 124 16.05 -11.78 -8.58
CA TYR A 124 16.26 -12.99 -9.38
C TYR A 124 16.14 -14.28 -8.54
N GLU A 125 16.24 -14.19 -7.21
CA GLU A 125 16.19 -15.34 -6.29
C GLU A 125 14.83 -15.48 -5.60
N GLU A 126 14.17 -14.38 -5.18
CA GLU A 126 12.99 -14.44 -4.28
C GLU A 126 11.64 -13.96 -4.86
N ASN A 127 11.57 -13.71 -6.18
CA ASN A 127 10.46 -13.06 -6.92
C ASN A 127 10.46 -11.53 -6.81
N ASN A 128 9.90 -10.87 -7.83
CA ASN A 128 9.78 -9.41 -7.85
C ASN A 128 9.04 -8.86 -6.61
N HIS A 129 9.57 -7.79 -6.03
CA HIS A 129 8.96 -7.04 -4.95
C HIS A 129 8.13 -5.88 -5.49
N TYR A 130 6.91 -5.72 -4.96
CA TYR A 130 5.97 -4.70 -5.40
C TYR A 130 5.68 -3.69 -4.28
N ILE A 131 6.02 -2.43 -4.53
CA ILE A 131 5.91 -1.32 -3.58
C ILE A 131 5.11 -0.19 -4.21
N SER A 132 4.21 0.41 -3.43
CA SER A 132 3.53 1.67 -3.78
C SER A 132 3.97 2.78 -2.83
N LEU A 133 4.41 3.90 -3.38
CA LEU A 133 4.61 5.15 -2.65
C LEU A 133 3.43 6.09 -2.92
N ILE A 134 2.88 6.72 -1.88
CA ILE A 134 1.70 7.58 -2.01
C ILE A 134 1.87 8.84 -1.18
N SER A 135 1.59 10.00 -1.76
CA SER A 135 1.58 11.26 -1.02
C SER A 135 0.68 12.28 -1.69
N LYS A 136 0.53 13.46 -1.07
CA LYS A 136 -0.01 14.64 -1.74
C LYS A 136 0.86 15.00 -2.95
N ILE A 137 0.25 15.48 -4.01
CA ILE A 137 0.94 15.81 -5.27
C ILE A 137 2.08 16.83 -5.09
N ILE A 138 1.97 17.71 -4.09
CA ILE A 138 3.03 18.67 -3.72
C ILE A 138 4.35 17.99 -3.31
N ASN A 139 4.29 16.74 -2.84
CA ASN A 139 5.47 15.97 -2.41
C ASN A 139 6.04 15.07 -3.53
N LYS A 140 5.57 15.22 -4.78
CA LYS A 140 5.97 14.38 -5.91
C LYS A 140 7.49 14.25 -6.06
N GLU A 141 8.23 15.35 -5.94
CA GLU A 141 9.70 15.33 -6.07
C GLU A 141 10.36 14.48 -4.98
N LYS A 142 9.86 14.54 -3.74
CA LYS A 142 10.34 13.71 -2.63
C LYS A 142 10.00 12.23 -2.86
N VAL A 143 8.82 11.94 -3.41
CA VAL A 143 8.41 10.57 -3.77
C VAL A 143 9.36 9.98 -4.82
N GLU A 144 9.71 10.73 -5.87
CA GLU A 144 10.66 10.28 -6.89
C GLU A 144 12.07 10.09 -6.34
N LEU A 145 12.51 10.94 -5.40
CA LEU A 145 13.79 10.77 -4.72
C LEU A 145 13.84 9.45 -3.93
N ILE A 146 12.80 9.16 -3.13
CA ILE A 146 12.70 7.90 -2.37
C ILE A 146 12.70 6.71 -3.31
N LYS A 147 11.93 6.76 -4.40
CA LYS A 147 11.94 5.71 -5.43
C LYS A 147 13.33 5.45 -5.96
N SER A 148 14.05 6.51 -6.36
CA SER A 148 15.40 6.38 -6.91
C SER A 148 16.35 5.71 -5.92
N ASP A 149 16.22 6.01 -4.63
CA ASP A 149 17.05 5.39 -3.60
C ASP A 149 16.70 3.93 -3.35
N ILE A 150 15.41 3.59 -3.28
CA ILE A 150 14.96 2.19 -3.19
C ILE A 150 15.49 1.37 -4.37
N GLU A 151 15.40 1.91 -5.60
CA GLU A 151 15.91 1.24 -6.80
C GLU A 151 17.45 1.09 -6.81
N LYS A 152 18.20 2.01 -6.18
CA LYS A 152 19.65 1.89 -6.01
C LYS A 152 20.04 0.83 -5.00
N MET A 153 19.28 0.65 -3.93
CA MET A 153 19.54 -0.38 -2.91
C MET A 153 19.33 -1.80 -3.44
N ASN A 154 18.55 -1.96 -4.52
CA ASN A 154 18.32 -3.24 -5.20
C ASN A 154 19.38 -3.58 -6.26
N LYS A 155 20.45 -2.78 -6.40
CA LYS A 155 21.58 -3.03 -7.31
C LYS A 155 22.81 -3.46 -6.53
#